data_AF-A0A8C2X330-F1
#
_entry.id   AF-A0A8C2X330-F1
#
_cell.length_a   1.000
_cell.length_b   1.000
_cell.length_c   1.000
_cell.angle_alpha   90.00
_cell.angle_beta   90.00
_cell.angle_gamma   90.00
#
_symmetry.space_group_name_H-M   'P 1'
#
loop_
_entity.id
_entity.type
_entity.pdbx_description
1 polymer ?
#
loop_
_entity_poly.entity_id
_entity_poly.type
_entity_poly.pdbx_seq_one_letter_code
_entity_poly.pdbx_strand_id
1 'polypeptide(L)'
;LAREYCKIFSAEARVIESFGPVIPVYLMYRPANTVPYATVEADLPGNYQKYSVLDDSGRIDMRSGSEAEQKCCALQHWIFQWTNGSLLLTRLEGVDTKITNVGISVKSTGHQGLSVEGNPKVFEQFVSQHQCNYFCGLLSLRSLKVMDSLLMPSKPKGSRSPLLQRKMAADSSSPQAGRRAAGSPRLPRKTEQEGRNTKQKDADAPKLVKVE
;
A
#
# COMPACT_ATOMS: atom_id res chain seq x y z
N LEU A 1 -11.74 -12.46 -1.41
CA LEU A 1 -11.06 -11.23 -0.98
C LEU A 1 -11.90 -9.97 -1.21
N ALA A 2 -12.21 -9.56 -2.46
CA ALA A 2 -13.06 -8.38 -2.73
C ALA A 2 -14.37 -8.40 -1.93
N ARG A 3 -15.03 -9.57 -1.85
CA ARG A 3 -16.23 -9.76 -1.03
C ARG A 3 -16.09 -9.27 0.41
N GLU A 4 -15.01 -9.61 1.09
CA GLU A 4 -14.83 -9.27 2.50
C GLU A 4 -14.56 -7.78 2.67
N TYR A 5 -13.74 -7.17 1.79
CA TYR A 5 -13.53 -5.73 1.81
C TYR A 5 -14.80 -4.94 1.47
N CYS A 6 -15.58 -5.39 0.49
CA CYS A 6 -16.84 -4.74 0.17
C CYS A 6 -17.86 -4.85 1.31
N LYS A 7 -17.87 -5.93 2.11
CA LYS A 7 -18.71 -5.99 3.33
C LYS A 7 -18.32 -4.94 4.36
N ILE A 8 -17.02 -4.79 4.61
CA ILE A 8 -16.51 -3.78 5.57
C ILE A 8 -16.89 -2.39 5.07
N PHE A 9 -16.61 -2.11 3.80
CA PHE A 9 -16.97 -0.85 3.17
C PHE A 9 -18.47 -0.57 3.23
N SER A 10 -19.33 -1.54 2.92
CA SER A 10 -20.78 -1.37 3.02
C SER A 10 -21.24 -1.02 4.43
N ALA A 11 -20.59 -1.58 5.47
CA ALA A 11 -20.88 -1.25 6.85
C ALA A 11 -20.46 0.19 7.20
N GLU A 12 -19.28 0.63 6.74
CA GLU A 12 -18.79 2.00 6.92
C GLU A 12 -19.61 3.04 6.14
N ALA A 13 -19.96 2.75 4.89
CA ALA A 13 -20.77 3.63 4.06
C ALA A 13 -22.19 3.76 4.62
N ARG A 14 -22.74 2.70 5.24
CA ARG A 14 -24.11 2.70 5.79
C ARG A 14 -24.30 3.69 6.92
N VAL A 15 -23.25 4.02 7.69
CA VAL A 15 -23.37 5.03 8.77
C VAL A 15 -23.36 6.46 8.25
N ILE A 16 -23.07 6.66 6.96
CA ILE A 16 -23.06 7.96 6.29
C ILE A 16 -24.34 8.09 5.46
N GLU A 17 -25.35 8.76 6.00
CA GLU A 17 -26.67 8.90 5.35
C GLU A 17 -26.56 9.46 3.92
N SER A 18 -25.65 10.40 3.69
CA SER A 18 -25.43 11.04 2.39
C SER A 18 -24.67 10.17 1.38
N PHE A 19 -24.09 9.04 1.79
CA PHE A 19 -23.42 8.09 0.90
C PHE A 19 -24.41 7.08 0.30
N GLY A 20 -25.41 6.65 1.08
CA GLY A 20 -26.35 5.61 0.69
C GLY A 20 -25.73 4.21 0.62
N PRO A 21 -26.52 3.16 0.35
CA PRO A 21 -26.06 1.78 0.37
C PRO A 21 -25.24 1.45 -0.88
N VAL A 22 -24.06 0.85 -0.70
CA VAL A 22 -23.33 0.13 -1.76
C VAL A 22 -23.43 -1.35 -1.47
N ILE A 23 -24.02 -2.12 -2.40
CA ILE A 23 -24.34 -3.52 -2.19
C ILE A 23 -23.48 -4.37 -3.12
N PRO A 24 -22.42 -5.03 -2.62
CA PRO A 24 -21.72 -6.05 -3.39
C PRO A 24 -22.62 -7.28 -3.58
N VAL A 25 -22.78 -7.72 -4.82
CA VAL A 25 -23.45 -8.98 -5.16
C VAL A 25 -22.44 -10.11 -5.09
N TYR A 26 -22.81 -11.21 -4.43
CA TYR A 26 -21.88 -12.30 -4.11
C TYR A 26 -22.07 -13.52 -5.00
N LEU A 27 -20.97 -14.26 -5.15
CA LEU A 27 -20.90 -15.60 -5.71
C LEU A 27 -21.26 -16.64 -4.63
N MET A 28 -22.19 -17.56 -4.91
CA MET A 28 -22.41 -18.75 -4.06
C MET A 28 -21.46 -19.89 -4.44
N TYR A 29 -20.60 -20.31 -3.51
CA TYR A 29 -19.83 -21.56 -3.63
C TYR A 29 -20.68 -22.73 -3.09
N ARG A 30 -20.75 -23.84 -3.83
CA ARG A 30 -21.53 -25.04 -3.45
C ARG A 30 -20.60 -26.26 -3.28
N PRO A 31 -20.15 -26.58 -2.05
CA PRO A 31 -19.10 -27.58 -1.80
C PRO A 31 -19.44 -29.03 -2.16
N ALA A 32 -20.71 -29.37 -2.43
CA ALA A 32 -21.19 -30.76 -2.47
C ALA A 32 -21.71 -31.22 -3.85
N ASN A 33 -21.36 -30.55 -4.95
CA ASN A 33 -21.89 -30.86 -6.28
C ASN A 33 -20.77 -31.14 -7.30
N THR A 34 -21.06 -32.01 -8.27
CA THR A 34 -20.10 -32.44 -9.32
C THR A 34 -19.81 -31.36 -10.37
N VAL A 35 -20.59 -30.28 -10.41
CA VAL A 35 -20.27 -29.06 -11.15
C VAL A 35 -19.47 -28.17 -10.20
N PRO A 36 -18.13 -28.12 -10.36
CA PRO A 36 -17.27 -27.68 -9.26
C PRO A 36 -17.37 -26.17 -9.01
N TYR A 37 -17.83 -25.37 -9.97
CA TYR A 37 -18.00 -23.92 -9.81
C TYR A 37 -19.15 -23.41 -10.68
N ALA A 38 -20.16 -22.79 -10.06
CA ALA A 38 -21.14 -21.98 -10.75
C ALA A 38 -21.23 -20.63 -10.05
N THR A 39 -21.10 -19.55 -10.81
CA THR A 39 -21.36 -18.20 -10.29
C THR A 39 -22.87 -18.00 -10.26
N VAL A 40 -23.45 -18.02 -9.06
CA VAL A 40 -24.84 -17.60 -8.86
C VAL A 40 -24.82 -16.27 -8.15
N GLU A 41 -25.45 -15.28 -8.76
CA GLU A 41 -25.66 -13.95 -8.23
C GLU A 41 -27.15 -13.60 -8.27
N ALA A 42 -27.55 -12.61 -7.47
CA ALA A 42 -28.92 -12.10 -7.55
C ALA A 42 -29.11 -11.40 -8.89
N ASP A 43 -30.27 -11.60 -9.52
CA ASP A 43 -30.61 -10.84 -10.72
C ASP A 43 -30.57 -9.34 -10.42
N LEU A 44 -29.95 -8.59 -11.32
CA LEU A 44 -29.77 -7.16 -11.23
C LEU A 44 -30.67 -6.49 -12.28
N PRO A 45 -31.98 -6.29 -11.98
CA PRO A 45 -32.88 -5.64 -12.92
C PRO A 45 -32.48 -4.18 -13.08
N GLY A 46 -32.34 -3.73 -14.33
CA GLY A 46 -32.04 -2.35 -14.69
C GLY A 46 -30.90 -2.22 -15.70
N ASN A 47 -30.37 -1.01 -15.84
CA ASN A 47 -29.34 -0.70 -16.84
C ASN A 47 -27.95 -1.08 -16.33
N TYR A 48 -27.45 -2.23 -16.81
CA TYR A 48 -26.11 -2.70 -16.51
C TYR A 48 -25.05 -1.74 -17.05
N GLN A 49 -24.13 -1.33 -16.19
CA GLN A 49 -23.07 -0.38 -16.50
C GLN A 49 -21.72 -0.88 -15.97
N LYS A 50 -20.67 -0.47 -16.68
CA LYS A 50 -19.29 -0.66 -16.26
C LYS A 50 -18.78 0.66 -15.69
N TYR A 51 -18.69 0.74 -14.37
CA TYR A 51 -18.29 1.95 -13.66
C TYR A 51 -16.78 2.16 -13.65
N SER A 52 -16.02 1.07 -13.73
CA SER A 52 -14.57 1.11 -13.78
C SER A 52 -14.10 -0.08 -14.60
N VAL A 53 -13.25 0.16 -15.59
CA VAL A 53 -12.61 -0.89 -16.40
C VAL A 53 -11.13 -0.59 -16.52
N LEU A 54 -10.32 -1.63 -16.33
CA LEU A 54 -8.89 -1.56 -16.61
C LEU A 54 -8.65 -1.62 -18.11
N ASP A 55 -8.00 -0.61 -18.66
CA ASP A 55 -7.57 -0.62 -20.06
C ASP A 55 -6.24 -1.38 -20.25
N ASP A 56 -5.89 -1.65 -21.51
CA ASP A 56 -4.67 -2.37 -21.88
C ASP A 56 -3.38 -1.58 -21.53
N SER A 57 -3.50 -0.27 -21.30
CA SER A 57 -2.40 0.59 -20.87
C SER A 57 -2.21 0.61 -19.35
N GLY A 58 -3.11 -0.04 -18.60
CA GLY A 58 -3.11 -0.15 -17.14
C GLY A 58 -3.95 0.91 -16.42
N ARG A 59 -4.66 1.78 -17.16
CA ARG A 59 -5.42 2.89 -16.59
C ARG A 59 -6.81 2.41 -16.24
N ILE A 60 -7.39 3.03 -15.23
CA ILE A 60 -8.77 2.79 -14.85
C ILE A 60 -9.64 3.84 -15.52
N ASP A 61 -10.42 3.41 -16.50
CA ASP A 61 -11.32 4.27 -17.26
C ASP A 61 -12.62 4.51 -16.47
N MET A 62 -12.98 5.79 -16.31
CA MET A 62 -14.21 6.25 -15.66
C MET A 62 -14.84 7.34 -16.54
N ARG A 63 -15.95 7.04 -17.19
CA ARG A 63 -16.49 7.77 -18.37
C ARG A 63 -17.71 8.63 -18.13
N SER A 64 -18.60 8.23 -17.23
CA SER A 64 -19.97 8.79 -17.15
C SER A 64 -20.11 9.93 -16.15
N GLY A 65 -19.23 10.00 -15.15
CA GLY A 65 -19.33 10.93 -14.02
C GLY A 65 -20.56 10.69 -13.14
N SER A 66 -21.30 9.59 -13.34
CA SER A 66 -22.53 9.26 -12.62
C SER A 66 -22.28 9.08 -11.13
N GLU A 67 -23.33 9.23 -10.33
CA GLU A 67 -23.22 9.06 -8.88
C GLU A 67 -22.67 7.66 -8.51
N ALA A 68 -23.16 6.61 -9.18
CA ALA A 68 -22.70 5.24 -9.00
C ALA A 68 -21.21 5.09 -9.31
N GLU A 69 -20.74 5.73 -10.38
CA GLU A 69 -19.33 5.72 -10.76
C GLU A 69 -18.46 6.50 -9.77
N GLN A 70 -18.92 7.66 -9.28
CA GLN A 70 -18.21 8.42 -8.25
C GLN A 70 -18.10 7.63 -6.93
N LYS A 71 -19.14 6.89 -6.55
CA LYS A 71 -19.10 5.97 -5.39
C LYS A 71 -18.14 4.81 -5.63
N CYS A 72 -18.09 4.25 -6.84
CA CYS A 72 -17.11 3.24 -7.22
C CYS A 72 -15.67 3.77 -7.12
N CYS A 73 -15.43 5.00 -7.57
CA CYS A 73 -14.14 5.68 -7.43
C CYS A 73 -13.73 5.83 -5.96
N ALA A 74 -14.68 6.21 -5.10
CA ALA A 74 -14.46 6.35 -3.67
C ALA A 74 -14.18 4.99 -3.00
N LEU A 75 -14.85 3.91 -3.42
CA LEU A 75 -14.56 2.54 -2.98
C LEU A 75 -13.13 2.11 -3.39
N GLN A 76 -12.70 2.39 -4.62
CA GLN A 76 -11.33 2.11 -5.07
C GLN A 76 -10.28 2.86 -4.26
N HIS A 77 -10.58 4.11 -3.91
CA HIS A 77 -9.71 4.90 -3.06
C HIS A 77 -9.68 4.36 -1.62
N TRP A 78 -10.85 4.06 -1.06
CA TRP A 78 -10.98 3.51 0.29
C TRP A 78 -10.19 2.22 0.44
N ILE A 79 -10.33 1.27 -0.50
CA ILE A 79 -9.63 -0.02 -0.41
C ILE A 79 -8.12 0.12 -0.62
N PHE A 80 -7.69 1.03 -1.50
CA PHE A 80 -6.28 1.36 -1.66
C PHE A 80 -5.70 1.89 -0.34
N GLN A 81 -6.39 2.81 0.33
CA GLN A 81 -5.94 3.33 1.62
C GLN A 81 -6.00 2.27 2.73
N TRP A 82 -7.08 1.50 2.80
CA TRP A 82 -7.31 0.45 3.80
C TRP A 82 -6.24 -0.64 3.74
N THR A 83 -5.80 -0.99 2.53
CA THR A 83 -4.76 -2.01 2.30
C THR A 83 -3.36 -1.41 2.19
N ASN A 84 -3.18 -0.14 2.54
CA ASN A 84 -1.90 0.58 2.47
C ASN A 84 -1.22 0.47 1.08
N GLY A 85 -2.03 0.55 0.02
CA GLY A 85 -1.61 0.51 -1.38
C GLY A 85 -1.22 -0.87 -1.89
N SER A 86 -1.60 -1.97 -1.22
CA SER A 86 -1.28 -3.33 -1.68
C SER A 86 -2.32 -3.94 -2.60
N LEU A 87 -3.56 -3.45 -2.55
CA LEU A 87 -4.69 -3.96 -3.32
C LEU A 87 -5.50 -2.83 -3.95
N LEU A 88 -6.01 -3.07 -5.15
CA LEU A 88 -6.87 -2.15 -5.87
C LEU A 88 -7.99 -2.90 -6.59
N LEU A 89 -9.19 -2.34 -6.64
CA LEU A 89 -10.26 -2.86 -7.49
C LEU A 89 -10.10 -2.26 -8.88
N THR A 90 -9.96 -3.10 -9.90
CA THR A 90 -9.67 -2.67 -11.28
C THR A 90 -10.88 -2.77 -12.21
N ARG A 91 -11.89 -3.56 -11.82
CA ARG A 91 -13.15 -3.66 -12.53
C ARG A 91 -14.30 -3.56 -11.54
N LEU A 92 -15.26 -2.68 -11.83
CA LEU A 92 -16.50 -2.53 -11.07
C LEU A 92 -17.63 -2.36 -12.08
N GLU A 93 -18.61 -3.26 -12.02
CA GLU A 93 -19.76 -3.27 -12.93
C GLU A 93 -21.03 -3.46 -12.10
N GLY A 94 -22.21 -3.24 -12.67
CA GLY A 94 -23.48 -3.53 -12.01
C GLY A 94 -24.61 -2.59 -12.38
N VAL A 95 -25.56 -2.41 -11.48
CA VAL A 95 -26.77 -1.61 -11.68
C VAL A 95 -26.97 -0.70 -10.48
N ASP A 96 -27.05 0.60 -10.71
CA ASP A 96 -27.10 1.65 -9.68
C ASP A 96 -25.98 1.45 -8.63
N THR A 97 -26.34 1.30 -7.35
CA THR A 97 -25.38 1.10 -6.26
C THR A 97 -25.07 -0.37 -5.97
N LYS A 98 -25.62 -1.30 -6.77
CA LYS A 98 -25.32 -2.74 -6.68
C LYS A 98 -24.13 -3.04 -7.57
N ILE A 99 -23.05 -3.54 -6.97
CA ILE A 99 -21.79 -3.82 -7.65
C ILE A 99 -21.64 -5.33 -7.82
N THR A 100 -21.32 -5.77 -9.04
CA THR A 100 -20.93 -7.12 -9.39
C THR A 100 -19.65 -7.12 -10.23
N ASN A 101 -19.20 -8.32 -10.62
CA ASN A 101 -18.09 -8.59 -11.51
C ASN A 101 -16.78 -7.87 -11.10
N VAL A 102 -16.47 -7.88 -9.80
CA VAL A 102 -15.36 -7.12 -9.25
C VAL A 102 -14.00 -7.71 -9.65
N GLY A 103 -13.17 -6.92 -10.32
CA GLY A 103 -11.78 -7.24 -10.64
C GLY A 103 -10.84 -6.71 -9.56
N ILE A 104 -9.78 -7.46 -9.26
CA ILE A 104 -8.76 -7.10 -8.25
C ILE A 104 -7.39 -7.12 -8.92
N SER A 105 -6.55 -6.16 -8.56
CA SER A 105 -5.11 -6.21 -8.78
C SER A 105 -4.37 -6.07 -7.45
N VAL A 106 -3.19 -6.69 -7.37
CA VAL A 106 -2.28 -6.62 -6.22
C VAL A 106 -0.97 -5.97 -6.66
N LYS A 107 -0.33 -5.23 -5.76
CA LYS A 107 0.91 -4.50 -6.09
C LYS A 107 2.10 -5.43 -6.30
N SER A 108 2.14 -6.54 -5.57
CA SER A 108 3.21 -7.55 -5.60
C SER A 108 2.62 -8.96 -5.67
N THR A 109 3.22 -9.82 -6.49
CA THR A 109 2.82 -11.23 -6.62
C THR A 109 2.89 -11.95 -5.27
N GLY A 110 1.91 -12.82 -4.99
CA GLY A 110 1.86 -13.57 -3.73
C GLY A 110 1.30 -12.78 -2.54
N HIS A 111 0.69 -11.61 -2.76
CA HIS A 111 0.03 -10.85 -1.71
C HIS A 111 -0.99 -11.71 -0.95
N GLN A 112 -0.80 -11.87 0.37
CA GLN A 112 -1.64 -12.72 1.24
C GLN A 112 -1.83 -14.16 0.73
N GLY A 113 -0.83 -14.72 0.03
CA GLY A 113 -0.90 -16.09 -0.51
C GLY A 113 -1.81 -16.24 -1.74
N LEU A 114 -2.24 -15.13 -2.36
CA LEU A 114 -3.02 -15.16 -3.58
C LEU A 114 -2.11 -15.52 -4.77
N SER A 115 -2.58 -16.44 -5.61
CA SER A 115 -1.99 -16.74 -6.92
C SER A 115 -2.39 -15.70 -7.98
N VAL A 116 -2.28 -14.41 -7.64
CA VAL A 116 -2.52 -13.29 -8.55
C VAL A 116 -1.18 -12.61 -8.83
N GLU A 117 -0.87 -12.39 -10.11
CA GLU A 117 0.32 -11.68 -10.52
C GLU A 117 0.25 -10.20 -10.10
N GLY A 118 1.35 -9.69 -9.56
CA GLY A 118 1.46 -8.30 -9.17
C GLY A 118 1.53 -7.37 -10.38
N ASN A 119 0.73 -6.32 -10.38
CA ASN A 119 0.75 -5.31 -11.44
C ASN A 119 0.96 -3.90 -10.84
N PRO A 120 2.21 -3.53 -10.51
CA PRO A 120 2.50 -2.25 -9.86
C PRO A 120 2.15 -1.03 -10.72
N LYS A 121 2.18 -1.16 -12.05
CA LYS A 121 1.88 -0.05 -12.98
C LYS A 121 0.47 0.51 -12.79
N VAL A 122 -0.50 -0.36 -12.55
CA VAL A 122 -1.90 0.06 -12.32
C VAL A 122 -2.02 0.92 -11.07
N PHE A 123 -1.21 0.67 -10.04
CA PHE A 123 -1.23 1.44 -8.79
C PHE A 123 -0.66 2.84 -9.00
N GLU A 124 0.46 2.96 -9.72
CA GLU A 124 1.06 4.26 -10.07
C GLU A 124 0.10 5.10 -10.93
N GLN A 125 -0.55 4.45 -11.89
CA GLN A 125 -1.54 5.09 -12.74
C GLN A 125 -2.79 5.50 -11.97
N PHE A 126 -3.26 4.68 -11.04
CA PHE A 126 -4.36 5.04 -10.15
C PHE A 126 -4.03 6.26 -9.29
N VAL A 127 -2.85 6.30 -8.64
CA VAL A 127 -2.44 7.44 -7.81
C VAL A 127 -2.32 8.73 -8.64
N SER A 128 -1.80 8.65 -9.86
CA SER A 128 -1.64 9.83 -10.73
C SER A 128 -2.96 10.35 -11.30
N GLN A 129 -3.92 9.48 -11.58
CA GLN A 129 -5.17 9.82 -12.27
C GLN A 129 -6.34 10.06 -11.31
N HIS A 130 -6.32 9.45 -10.12
CA HIS A 130 -7.40 9.59 -9.17
C HIS A 130 -7.55 11.04 -8.72
N GLN A 131 -8.77 11.55 -8.85
CA GLN A 131 -9.17 12.84 -8.32
C GLN A 131 -10.23 12.57 -7.26
N CYS A 132 -9.95 12.98 -6.02
CA CYS A 132 -10.92 12.82 -4.95
C CYS A 132 -12.21 13.58 -5.31
N ASN A 133 -13.33 12.91 -5.11
CA ASN A 133 -14.66 13.46 -5.34
C ASN A 133 -15.39 13.69 -4.01
N TYR A 134 -16.65 14.12 -4.09
CA TYR A 134 -17.52 14.34 -2.93
C TYR A 134 -17.58 13.12 -1.98
N PHE A 135 -17.72 11.91 -2.52
CA PHE A 135 -17.81 10.66 -1.75
C PHE A 135 -16.48 10.28 -1.08
N CYS A 136 -15.33 10.56 -1.71
CA CYS A 136 -14.03 10.44 -1.05
C CYS A 136 -13.94 11.34 0.19
N GLY A 137 -14.52 12.54 0.11
CA GLY A 137 -14.61 13.49 1.22
C GLY A 137 -15.51 13.01 2.34
N LEU A 138 -16.67 12.44 2.02
CA LEU A 138 -17.58 11.83 3.02
C LEU A 138 -16.90 10.74 3.83
N LEU A 139 -16.07 9.93 3.17
CA LEU A 139 -15.28 8.86 3.81
C LEU A 139 -14.01 9.39 4.50
N SER A 140 -13.77 10.70 4.50
CA SER A 140 -12.57 11.34 5.08
C SER A 140 -11.25 10.72 4.59
N LEU A 141 -11.20 10.33 3.30
CA LEU A 141 -10.01 9.71 2.72
C LEU A 141 -8.92 10.76 2.48
N ARG A 142 -7.66 10.37 2.71
CA ARG A 142 -6.52 11.25 2.47
C ARG A 142 -6.25 11.33 0.98
N SER A 143 -5.97 12.51 0.46
CA SER A 143 -5.60 12.65 -0.95
C SER A 143 -4.37 11.81 -1.29
N LEU A 144 -4.48 10.99 -2.35
CA LEU A 144 -3.40 10.11 -2.79
C LEU A 144 -2.11 10.86 -3.15
N LYS A 145 -2.22 12.10 -3.68
CA LYS A 145 -1.06 12.95 -3.99
C LYS A 145 -0.28 13.38 -2.74
N VAL A 146 -1.01 13.59 -1.64
CA VAL A 146 -0.39 13.89 -0.34
C VAL A 146 0.24 12.63 0.24
N MET A 147 -0.40 11.47 0.11
CA MET A 147 0.18 10.20 0.54
C MET A 147 1.46 9.83 -0.22
N ASP A 148 1.50 10.01 -1.54
CA ASP A 148 2.70 9.75 -2.34
C ASP A 148 3.87 10.65 -1.91
N SER A 149 3.59 11.92 -1.64
CA SER A 149 4.59 12.89 -1.16
C SER A 149 5.16 12.54 0.23
N LEU A 150 4.36 11.92 1.10
CA LEU A 150 4.78 11.48 2.44
C LEU A 150 5.52 10.14 2.43
N LEU A 151 5.23 9.28 1.45
CA LEU A 151 5.87 7.96 1.28
C LEU A 151 7.18 8.03 0.49
N MET A 152 7.42 9.11 -0.25
CA MET A 152 8.73 9.40 -0.81
C MET A 152 9.72 9.68 0.34
N PRO A 153 10.84 8.93 0.45
CA PRO A 153 11.89 9.33 1.37
C PRO A 153 12.34 10.73 0.95
N SER A 154 12.17 11.69 1.85
CA SER A 154 12.72 13.03 1.66
C SER A 154 14.18 12.87 1.27
N LYS A 155 14.52 13.20 0.01
CA LYS A 155 15.92 13.28 -0.43
C LYS A 155 16.66 14.05 0.67
N PRO A 156 17.74 13.52 1.27
CA PRO A 156 18.51 14.31 2.20
C PRO A 156 18.92 15.56 1.43
N LYS A 157 18.45 16.71 1.92
CA LYS A 157 18.76 18.01 1.38
C LYS A 157 20.27 18.13 1.49
N GLY A 158 20.97 17.84 0.38
CA GLY A 158 22.41 17.82 0.32
C GLY A 158 22.94 19.11 0.95
N SER A 159 23.72 18.92 2.01
CA SER A 159 24.45 19.99 2.69
C SER A 159 25.12 20.87 1.64
N ARG A 160 24.63 22.10 1.45
CA ARG A 160 25.40 23.12 0.76
C ARG A 160 26.48 23.60 1.73
N SER A 161 27.56 22.83 1.84
CA SER A 161 28.79 23.28 2.45
C SER A 161 29.40 24.35 1.54
N PRO A 162 29.63 25.59 2.00
CA PRO A 162 30.35 26.57 1.21
C PRO A 162 31.86 26.31 1.38
N LEU A 163 32.43 25.50 0.50
CA LEU A 163 33.88 25.43 0.34
C LEU A 163 34.32 26.65 -0.47
N LEU A 164 34.68 27.73 0.24
CA LEU A 164 35.30 28.92 -0.35
C LEU A 164 36.74 28.59 -0.78
N GLN A 165 36.85 28.34 -2.08
CA GLN A 165 37.87 28.80 -3.02
C GLN A 165 39.20 29.34 -2.45
N ARG A 166 40.26 28.54 -2.68
CA ARG A 166 41.66 28.91 -2.61
C ARG A 166 42.00 29.97 -3.68
N LYS A 167 42.51 31.14 -3.26
CA LYS A 167 43.38 32.01 -4.07
C LYS A 167 44.44 32.66 -3.18
N MET A 168 45.69 32.54 -3.59
CA MET A 168 46.87 33.21 -3.05
C MET A 168 47.01 34.59 -3.70
N ALA A 169 47.33 35.63 -2.93
CA ALA A 169 48.16 36.78 -3.33
C ALA A 169 48.58 37.57 -2.08
N ALA A 170 49.82 38.03 -2.08
CA ALA A 170 50.53 38.75 -1.03
C ALA A 170 50.00 40.18 -0.83
N ASP A 171 50.03 40.69 0.42
CA ASP A 171 50.97 41.75 0.82
C ASP A 171 50.76 42.26 2.25
N SER A 172 51.90 42.47 2.92
CA SER A 172 52.21 43.38 4.04
C SER A 172 51.26 43.47 5.27
N SER A 173 51.77 43.01 6.42
CA SER A 173 52.17 43.86 7.58
C SER A 173 51.99 43.12 8.92
N SER A 174 53.13 42.90 9.59
CA SER A 174 53.28 42.54 11.01
C SER A 174 52.84 43.74 11.90
N PRO A 175 52.54 43.62 13.22
CA PRO A 175 53.44 43.01 14.21
C PRO A 175 52.81 42.18 15.37
N GLN A 176 53.60 41.21 15.87
CA GLN A 176 53.82 40.82 17.27
C GLN A 176 52.63 40.36 18.16
N ALA A 177 52.76 39.51 19.18
CA ALA A 177 53.76 38.56 19.67
C ALA A 177 53.06 37.77 20.79
N GLY A 178 53.40 36.49 21.02
CA GLY A 178 53.03 35.86 22.30
C GLY A 178 52.97 34.33 22.35
N ARG A 179 54.12 33.71 22.65
CA ARG A 179 54.31 32.53 23.54
C ARG A 179 53.65 31.19 23.10
N ARG A 180 54.45 30.19 22.70
CA ARG A 180 54.96 29.05 23.52
C ARG A 180 53.82 28.28 24.24
N ALA A 181 53.68 26.96 24.26
CA ALA A 181 54.54 25.82 23.95
C ALA A 181 53.63 24.56 23.79
N ALA A 182 54.04 23.58 22.96
CA ALA A 182 54.45 22.21 23.34
C ALA A 182 53.42 21.33 24.09
N GLY A 183 53.10 20.16 23.50
CA GLY A 183 52.48 19.05 24.25
C GLY A 183 51.66 18.06 23.41
N SER A 184 52.34 17.19 22.65
CA SER A 184 51.85 15.86 22.25
C SER A 184 52.66 14.83 23.08
N PRO A 185 52.40 13.50 23.11
CA PRO A 185 51.24 12.65 22.81
C PRO A 185 50.94 11.64 23.96
N ARG A 186 49.96 10.73 23.77
CA ARG A 186 50.04 9.24 23.97
C ARG A 186 48.82 8.56 24.65
N LEU A 187 48.19 7.67 23.87
CA LEU A 187 47.59 6.36 24.23
C LEU A 187 48.62 5.46 24.96
N PRO A 188 48.31 4.35 25.70
CA PRO A 188 47.51 3.21 25.18
C PRO A 188 46.89 2.18 26.18
N ARG A 189 46.33 1.09 25.60
CA ARG A 189 46.36 -0.34 26.04
C ARG A 189 45.35 -0.81 27.12
N LYS A 190 44.81 -2.05 27.16
CA LYS A 190 45.04 -3.34 26.45
C LYS A 190 43.95 -4.39 26.87
N THR A 191 43.67 -5.35 25.98
CA THR A 191 43.39 -6.82 26.15
C THR A 191 42.32 -7.41 27.08
N GLU A 192 41.49 -8.27 26.44
CA GLU A 192 41.17 -9.70 26.70
C GLU A 192 40.64 -10.16 28.07
N GLN A 193 39.55 -10.95 28.09
CA GLN A 193 39.63 -12.38 28.42
C GLN A 193 38.38 -13.21 28.07
N GLU A 194 38.67 -14.49 27.89
CA GLU A 194 37.94 -15.65 27.38
C GLU A 194 37.31 -16.49 28.52
N GLY A 195 36.41 -17.44 28.20
CA GLY A 195 35.99 -18.56 29.06
C GLY A 195 34.53 -18.98 28.82
N ARG A 196 34.15 -20.00 28.03
CA ARG A 196 34.43 -21.46 27.97
C ARG A 196 33.48 -22.31 28.86
N ASN A 197 32.96 -23.40 28.25
CA ASN A 197 32.47 -24.68 28.82
C ASN A 197 31.01 -24.73 29.34
N THR A 198 30.16 -25.77 29.15
CA THR A 198 30.20 -27.08 28.43
C THR A 198 28.79 -27.75 28.51
N LYS A 199 28.52 -28.71 27.59
CA LYS A 199 27.77 -30.01 27.77
C LYS A 199 26.25 -29.96 28.03
N GLN A 200 25.39 -30.92 27.63
CA GLN A 200 25.39 -32.15 26.81
C GLN A 200 23.91 -32.64 26.79
N LYS A 201 23.48 -33.32 25.69
CA LYS A 201 22.56 -34.49 25.61
C LYS A 201 21.14 -34.42 26.25
N ASP A 202 20.11 -35.13 25.80
CA ASP A 202 19.93 -36.23 24.85
C ASP A 202 18.46 -36.26 24.38
N ALA A 203 18.22 -37.06 23.34
CA ALA A 203 16.95 -37.56 22.80
C ALA A 203 15.82 -37.86 23.81
N ASP A 204 14.55 -37.75 23.38
CA ASP A 204 13.74 -38.94 23.04
C ASP A 204 12.37 -38.56 22.43
N ALA A 205 11.94 -39.35 21.44
CA ALA A 205 10.57 -39.43 20.95
C ALA A 205 10.16 -40.90 21.09
N PRO A 206 8.90 -41.25 21.40
CA PRO A 206 8.11 -41.84 20.31
C PRO A 206 6.56 -41.75 20.40
N LYS A 207 5.96 -42.02 19.22
CA LYS A 207 4.71 -42.79 18.92
C LYS A 207 3.30 -42.23 19.20
N LEU A 208 2.64 -41.86 18.10
CA LEU A 208 1.59 -42.65 17.39
C LEU A 208 0.58 -43.43 18.26
N VAL A 209 -0.68 -42.96 18.30
CA VAL A 209 -1.87 -43.77 18.56
C VAL A 209 -2.98 -43.36 17.59
N LYS A 210 -3.59 -44.37 16.98
CA LYS A 210 -4.74 -44.35 16.06
C LYS A 210 -6.01 -44.77 16.84
N VAL A 211 -7.17 -44.65 16.20
CA VAL A 211 -8.53 -45.15 16.60
C VAL A 211 -9.30 -44.07 17.37
N GLU A 212 -10.51 -43.65 16.98
CA GLU A 212 -11.63 -44.26 16.24
C GLU A 212 -12.34 -43.24 15.34
#